data_AF-A0A1F3MYV3-F1
#
_entry.id   AF-A0A1F3MYV3-F1
#
_cell.length_a   1.000
_cell.length_b   1.000
_cell.length_c   1.000
_cell.angle_alpha   90.00
_cell.angle_beta   90.00
_cell.angle_gamma   90.00
#
_symmetry.space_group_name_H-M   'P 1'
#
loop_
_entity.id
_entity.type
_entity.pdbx_description
1 polymer ?
#
loop_
_entity_poly.entity_id
_entity_poly.type
_entity_poly.pdbx_seq_one_letter_code
_entity_poly.pdbx_strand_id
1 'polypeptide(L)'
;LKQFGIFDDPKRLDSSDDLAWLRSRSGLAIERVVTVAYYSLVKIDRSIQTDLSIAYNACWYSCASVPALIFDHNSIIQGGIEVLRRELLTEPLCFELLPEKFALNQLQRLYEAILNCSLDNRNFRKKIQRLSYIVPLNERQNGVAHKPAQLHVFDNEKYEQMKKNHTVFIL
;
A
#
# COMPACT_ATOMS: atom_id res chain seq x y z
N LEU A 1 9.60 -7.16 1.58
CA LEU A 1 8.40 -8.02 1.64
C LEU A 1 8.05 -8.25 3.09
N LYS A 2 6.79 -8.11 3.47
CA LYS A 2 6.32 -8.32 4.85
C LYS A 2 5.26 -9.41 4.88
N GLN A 3 5.50 -10.45 5.69
CA GLN A 3 4.50 -11.49 5.95
C GLN A 3 3.36 -10.89 6.76
N PHE A 4 2.12 -11.19 6.40
CA PHE A 4 0.95 -10.68 7.12
C PHE A 4 -0.08 -11.74 7.51
N GLY A 5 -0.01 -12.93 6.93
CA GLY A 5 -0.96 -13.98 7.24
C GLY A 5 -0.57 -15.34 6.68
N ILE A 6 -1.19 -16.37 7.25
CA ILE A 6 -1.21 -17.73 6.72
C ILE A 6 -2.66 -18.02 6.37
N PHE A 7 -2.88 -18.54 5.18
CA PHE A 7 -4.21 -18.86 4.67
C PHE A 7 -4.20 -20.35 4.33
N ASP A 8 -5.06 -21.12 5.00
CA ASP A 8 -5.04 -22.58 4.96
C ASP A 8 -6.43 -23.21 4.98
N ASP A 9 -7.45 -22.48 4.48
CA ASP A 9 -8.83 -22.97 4.43
C ASP A 9 -8.87 -24.39 3.85
N PRO A 10 -9.31 -25.41 4.61
CA PRO A 10 -9.38 -26.79 4.14
C PRO A 10 -10.24 -26.96 2.88
N LYS A 11 -11.17 -26.02 2.63
CA LYS A 11 -12.09 -26.02 1.48
C LYS A 11 -11.59 -25.20 0.29
N ARG A 12 -10.35 -24.69 0.35
CA ARG A 12 -9.76 -23.87 -0.73
C ARG A 12 -9.76 -24.58 -2.10
N LEU A 13 -9.71 -25.91 -2.10
CA LEU A 13 -9.67 -26.71 -3.32
C LEU A 13 -11.04 -27.33 -3.68
N ASP A 14 -12.13 -26.87 -3.10
CA ASP A 14 -13.47 -27.44 -3.40
C ASP A 14 -13.96 -27.02 -4.81
N SER A 15 -13.41 -25.94 -5.38
CA SER A 15 -13.72 -25.48 -6.74
C SER A 15 -13.14 -26.43 -7.80
N SER A 16 -14.02 -26.95 -8.66
CA SER A 16 -13.64 -27.82 -9.77
C SER A 16 -12.68 -27.14 -10.75
N ASP A 17 -12.86 -25.83 -10.95
CA ASP A 17 -12.05 -25.03 -11.88
C ASP A 17 -10.65 -24.82 -11.31
N ASP A 18 -10.54 -24.54 -10.01
CA ASP A 18 -9.27 -24.35 -9.31
C ASP A 18 -8.46 -25.66 -9.24
N LEU A 19 -9.13 -26.80 -8.99
CA LEU A 19 -8.50 -28.12 -9.05
C LEU A 19 -8.00 -28.48 -10.44
N ALA A 20 -8.82 -28.23 -11.48
CA ALA A 20 -8.43 -28.48 -12.86
C ALA A 20 -7.22 -27.63 -13.25
N TRP A 21 -7.23 -26.33 -12.88
CA TRP A 21 -6.11 -25.43 -13.07
C TRP A 21 -4.85 -25.95 -12.37
N LEU A 22 -4.94 -26.32 -11.09
CA LEU A 22 -3.80 -26.77 -10.29
C LEU A 22 -3.20 -28.08 -10.83
N ARG A 23 -4.04 -29.04 -11.23
CA ARG A 23 -3.60 -30.30 -11.84
C ARG A 23 -2.92 -30.08 -13.18
N SER A 24 -3.47 -29.19 -14.01
CA SER A 24 -2.88 -28.85 -15.32
C SER A 24 -1.49 -28.21 -15.19
N ARG A 25 -1.25 -27.47 -14.10
CA ARG A 25 -0.01 -26.72 -13.87
C ARG A 25 1.07 -27.53 -13.14
N SER A 26 0.66 -28.35 -12.16
CA SER A 26 1.60 -29.07 -11.27
C SER A 26 1.89 -30.50 -11.70
N GLY A 27 0.96 -31.17 -12.39
CA GLY A 27 1.04 -32.62 -12.64
C GLY A 27 0.92 -33.49 -11.38
N LEU A 28 0.59 -32.91 -10.23
CA LEU A 28 0.54 -33.58 -8.94
C LEU A 28 -0.90 -33.67 -8.42
N ALA A 29 -1.19 -34.75 -7.68
CA ALA A 29 -2.41 -34.89 -6.90
C ALA A 29 -2.27 -34.10 -5.59
N ILE A 30 -2.62 -32.82 -5.62
CA ILE A 30 -2.56 -31.93 -4.46
C ILE A 30 -3.92 -31.94 -3.76
N GLU A 31 -3.93 -32.31 -2.48
CA GLU A 31 -5.14 -32.36 -1.65
C GLU A 31 -5.24 -31.19 -0.67
N ARG A 32 -4.12 -30.52 -0.37
CA ARG A 32 -4.08 -29.37 0.55
C ARG A 32 -3.05 -28.35 0.12
N VAL A 33 -3.41 -27.07 0.22
CA VAL A 33 -2.51 -25.93 -0.05
C VAL A 33 -2.55 -24.96 1.12
N VAL A 34 -1.38 -24.76 1.74
CA VAL A 34 -1.15 -23.73 2.75
C VAL A 34 -0.38 -22.59 2.11
N THR A 35 -0.87 -21.36 2.23
CA THR A 35 -0.27 -20.17 1.62
C THR A 35 0.23 -19.24 2.71
N VAL A 36 1.51 -18.89 2.67
CA VAL A 36 2.06 -17.81 3.49
C VAL A 36 2.02 -16.53 2.67
N ALA A 37 1.21 -15.56 3.09
CA ALA A 37 0.97 -14.34 2.33
C ALA A 37 1.92 -13.22 2.75
N TYR A 38 2.46 -12.55 1.73
CA TYR A 38 3.33 -11.39 1.85
C TYR A 38 2.75 -10.21 1.07
N TYR A 39 3.04 -9.00 1.52
CA TYR A 39 2.80 -7.80 0.73
C TYR A 39 4.06 -6.92 0.64
N SER A 40 4.06 -6.02 -0.34
CA SER A 40 5.07 -4.99 -0.55
C SER A 40 4.41 -3.72 -1.07
N LEU A 41 4.98 -2.59 -0.69
CA LEU A 41 4.67 -1.28 -1.26
C LEU A 41 5.74 -0.94 -2.28
N VAL A 42 5.34 -0.59 -3.49
CA VAL A 42 6.24 -0.20 -4.58
C VAL A 42 5.71 1.03 -5.27
N LYS A 43 6.60 1.97 -5.59
CA LYS A 43 6.26 3.09 -6.46
C LYS A 43 6.06 2.55 -7.87
N ILE A 44 4.89 2.78 -8.43
CA ILE A 44 4.60 2.41 -9.81
C ILE A 44 5.29 3.42 -10.73
N ASP A 45 6.25 2.95 -11.51
CA ASP A 45 6.84 3.71 -12.60
C ASP A 45 6.63 2.99 -13.95
N ARG A 46 6.96 3.70 -15.03
CA ARG A 46 6.72 3.21 -16.39
C ARG A 46 7.57 1.99 -16.73
N SER A 47 8.78 1.89 -16.18
CA SER A 47 9.67 0.73 -16.39
C SER A 47 9.07 -0.53 -15.76
N ILE A 48 8.73 -0.48 -14.47
CA ILE A 48 8.14 -1.60 -13.74
C ILE A 48 6.85 -2.07 -14.42
N GLN A 49 6.00 -1.14 -14.85
CA GLN A 49 4.78 -1.49 -15.57
C GLN A 49 5.06 -2.23 -16.88
N THR A 50 6.04 -1.77 -17.65
CA THR A 50 6.38 -2.36 -18.96
C THR A 50 7.02 -3.73 -18.78
N ASP A 51 7.99 -3.85 -17.88
CA ASP A 51 8.74 -5.09 -17.64
C ASP A 51 7.82 -6.21 -17.13
N LEU A 52 6.93 -5.91 -16.18
CA LEU A 52 5.99 -6.87 -15.63
C LEU A 52 4.94 -7.31 -16.66
N SER A 53 4.47 -6.38 -17.49
CA SER A 53 3.51 -6.72 -18.56
C SER A 53 4.14 -7.64 -19.60
N ILE A 54 5.39 -7.40 -20.00
CA ILE A 54 6.09 -8.21 -21.01
C ILE A 54 6.45 -9.60 -20.45
N ALA A 55 7.01 -9.66 -19.25
CA ALA A 55 7.52 -10.91 -18.68
C ALA A 55 6.43 -11.84 -18.15
N TYR A 56 5.34 -11.27 -17.60
CA TYR A 56 4.35 -12.04 -16.83
C TYR A 56 2.90 -11.81 -17.23
N ASN A 57 2.64 -10.99 -18.26
CA ASN A 57 1.29 -10.56 -18.62
C ASN A 57 0.54 -9.95 -17.41
N ALA A 58 1.28 -9.24 -16.55
CA ALA A 58 0.76 -8.66 -15.32
C ALA A 58 0.17 -7.27 -15.57
N CYS A 59 -0.94 -6.97 -14.89
CA CYS A 59 -1.66 -5.71 -15.00
C CYS A 59 -1.88 -5.09 -13.61
N TRP A 60 -1.82 -3.77 -13.53
CA TRP A 60 -2.21 -3.03 -12.32
C TRP A 60 -3.72 -2.90 -12.25
N TYR A 61 -4.30 -3.29 -11.11
CA TYR A 61 -5.71 -3.10 -10.80
C TYR A 61 -5.87 -2.12 -9.63
N SER A 62 -6.93 -1.31 -9.68
CA SER A 62 -7.37 -0.60 -8.48
C SER A 62 -7.81 -1.64 -7.44
N CYS A 63 -7.45 -1.41 -6.17
CA CYS A 63 -7.87 -2.27 -5.06
C CYS A 63 -9.40 -2.35 -4.94
N ALA A 64 -10.13 -1.35 -5.42
CA ALA A 64 -11.59 -1.33 -5.44
C ALA A 64 -12.21 -2.12 -6.61
N SER A 65 -11.42 -2.54 -7.59
CA SER A 65 -11.90 -3.17 -8.82
C SER A 65 -11.06 -4.40 -9.20
N VAL A 66 -10.58 -5.14 -8.20
CA VAL A 66 -9.89 -6.42 -8.43
C VAL A 66 -10.92 -7.42 -8.96
N PRO A 67 -10.67 -8.09 -10.10
CA PRO A 67 -11.58 -9.10 -10.63
C PRO A 67 -11.68 -10.31 -9.70
N ALA A 68 -12.62 -11.21 -9.97
CA ALA A 68 -12.61 -12.53 -9.34
C ALA A 68 -11.32 -13.26 -9.73
N LEU A 69 -10.60 -13.75 -8.72
CA LEU A 69 -9.35 -14.48 -8.86
C LEU A 69 -9.57 -15.94 -8.46
N ILE A 70 -8.70 -16.81 -8.98
CA ILE A 70 -8.66 -18.23 -8.60
C ILE A 70 -8.39 -18.41 -7.10
N PHE A 71 -8.86 -19.53 -6.54
CA PHE A 71 -8.80 -19.84 -5.12
C PHE A 71 -9.44 -18.72 -4.26
N ASP A 72 -8.86 -18.45 -3.10
CA ASP A 72 -9.24 -17.41 -2.15
C ASP A 72 -8.35 -16.16 -2.27
N HIS A 73 -7.73 -15.92 -3.43
CA HIS A 73 -6.83 -14.79 -3.62
C HIS A 73 -7.49 -13.43 -3.36
N ASN A 74 -8.78 -13.27 -3.65
CA ASN A 74 -9.51 -12.05 -3.27
C ASN A 74 -9.52 -11.84 -1.74
N SER A 75 -9.68 -12.91 -0.95
CA SER A 75 -9.62 -12.87 0.53
C SER A 75 -8.21 -12.51 1.01
N ILE A 76 -7.17 -13.07 0.38
CA ILE A 76 -5.76 -12.72 0.69
C ILE A 76 -5.51 -11.23 0.45
N ILE A 77 -5.98 -10.70 -0.69
CA ILE A 77 -5.82 -9.29 -1.03
C ILE A 77 -6.54 -8.39 -0.01
N GLN A 78 -7.78 -8.71 0.36
CA GLN A 78 -8.51 -7.95 1.38
C GLN A 78 -7.79 -7.95 2.72
N GLY A 79 -7.31 -9.12 3.17
CA GLY A 79 -6.50 -9.21 4.40
C GLY A 79 -5.23 -8.37 4.33
N GLY A 80 -4.56 -8.33 3.17
CA GLY A 80 -3.39 -7.47 2.95
C GLY A 80 -3.71 -5.97 3.04
N ILE A 81 -4.83 -5.55 2.45
CA ILE A 81 -5.31 -4.16 2.52
C ILE A 81 -5.66 -3.77 3.96
N GLU A 82 -6.32 -4.65 4.71
CA GLU A 82 -6.67 -4.40 6.11
C GLU A 82 -5.42 -4.28 7.00
N VAL A 83 -4.42 -5.14 6.79
CA VAL A 83 -3.14 -5.04 7.49
C VAL A 83 -2.45 -3.72 7.14
N LEU A 84 -2.38 -3.36 5.86
CA LEU A 84 -1.80 -2.08 5.44
C LEU A 84 -2.50 -0.88 6.10
N ARG A 85 -3.85 -0.87 6.14
CA ARG A 85 -4.62 0.18 6.81
C ARG A 85 -4.30 0.28 8.29
N ARG A 86 -4.23 -0.85 9.00
CA ARG A 86 -3.88 -0.88 10.41
C ARG A 86 -2.48 -0.34 10.65
N GLU A 87 -1.52 -0.73 9.81
CA GLU A 87 -0.14 -0.31 9.97
C GLU A 87 0.10 1.16 9.67
N LEU A 88 -0.67 1.76 8.76
CA LEU A 88 -0.61 3.20 8.50
C LEU A 88 -1.00 4.07 9.69
N LEU A 89 -1.74 3.50 10.66
CA LEU A 89 -2.09 4.16 11.91
C LEU A 89 -0.94 4.11 12.93
N THR A 90 0.06 3.25 12.71
CA THR A 90 1.13 2.97 13.67
C THR A 90 2.54 3.15 13.12
N GLU A 91 2.72 3.22 11.81
CA GLU A 91 4.00 3.34 11.14
C GLU A 91 3.91 4.31 9.93
N PRO A 92 5.01 5.01 9.59
CA PRO A 92 5.05 6.05 8.56
C PRO A 92 5.19 5.46 7.14
N LEU A 93 4.51 4.34 6.85
CA LEU A 93 4.65 3.58 5.60
C LEU A 93 4.27 4.36 4.35
N CYS A 94 3.39 5.35 4.48
CA CYS A 94 2.93 6.19 3.37
C CYS A 94 4.07 6.96 2.69
N PHE A 95 5.18 7.26 3.37
CA PHE A 95 6.28 8.00 2.74
C PHE A 95 7.08 7.14 1.76
N GLU A 96 7.02 5.81 1.86
CA GLU A 96 7.59 4.91 0.85
C GLU A 96 6.88 5.02 -0.50
N LEU A 97 5.62 5.47 -0.52
CA LEU A 97 4.81 5.63 -1.73
C LEU A 97 4.87 7.05 -2.29
N LEU A 98 5.29 8.04 -1.49
CA LEU A 98 5.39 9.43 -1.92
C LEU A 98 6.72 9.74 -2.60
N PRO A 99 6.77 10.71 -3.53
CA PRO A 99 8.05 11.27 -3.98
C PRO A 99 8.82 11.85 -2.79
N GLU A 100 10.15 11.95 -2.91
CA GLU A 100 11.03 12.48 -1.85
C GLU A 100 10.56 13.86 -1.36
N LYS A 101 10.17 14.72 -2.31
CA LYS A 101 9.51 16.01 -2.05
C LYS A 101 8.05 15.92 -2.45
N PHE A 102 7.16 16.17 -1.51
CA PHE A 102 5.71 16.05 -1.73
C PHE A 102 4.95 17.27 -1.21
N ALA A 103 3.81 17.55 -1.82
CA ALA A 103 2.85 18.51 -1.32
C ALA A 103 1.85 17.84 -0.36
N LEU A 104 1.34 18.57 0.63
CA LEU A 104 0.44 18.00 1.65
C LEU A 104 -0.87 17.43 1.07
N ASN A 105 -1.33 17.93 -0.08
CA ASN A 105 -2.47 17.35 -0.79
C ASN A 105 -2.16 15.97 -1.37
N GLN A 106 -0.91 15.68 -1.76
CA GLN A 106 -0.51 14.34 -2.21
C GLN A 106 -0.52 13.37 -1.02
N LEU A 107 0.01 13.80 0.13
CA LEU A 107 -0.06 13.01 1.37
C LEU A 107 -1.51 12.74 1.78
N GLN A 108 -2.39 13.75 1.78
CA GLN A 108 -3.80 13.57 2.11
C GLN A 108 -4.47 12.56 1.17
N ARG A 109 -4.32 12.72 -0.15
CA ARG A 109 -4.91 11.82 -1.14
C ARG A 109 -4.43 10.38 -0.97
N LEU A 110 -3.17 10.19 -0.58
CA LEU A 110 -2.63 8.86 -0.30
C LEU A 110 -3.31 8.23 0.93
N TYR A 111 -3.44 8.98 2.02
CA TYR A 111 -4.17 8.50 3.20
C TYR A 111 -5.63 8.16 2.88
N GLU A 112 -6.33 9.05 2.19
CA GLU A 112 -7.72 8.83 1.79
C GLU A 112 -7.87 7.58 0.89
N ALA A 113 -6.95 7.40 -0.06
CA ALA A 113 -6.96 6.24 -0.95
C ALA A 113 -6.76 4.92 -0.20
N ILE A 114 -5.85 4.89 0.79
CA ILE A 114 -5.58 3.65 1.52
C ILE A 114 -6.65 3.37 2.57
N LEU A 115 -7.05 4.39 3.35
CA LEU A 115 -8.09 4.28 4.37
C LEU A 115 -9.49 4.13 3.77
N ASN A 116 -9.66 4.43 2.48
CA ASN A 116 -10.94 4.41 1.77
C ASN A 116 -12.00 5.32 2.45
N CYS A 117 -11.58 6.51 2.88
CA CYS A 117 -12.43 7.52 3.48
C CYS A 117 -11.96 8.93 3.08
N SER A 118 -12.84 9.93 3.16
CA SER A 118 -12.45 11.33 2.96
C SER A 118 -12.01 11.95 4.29
N LEU A 119 -10.93 12.72 4.24
CA LEU A 119 -10.38 13.43 5.39
C LEU A 119 -10.70 14.93 5.29
N ASP A 120 -11.15 15.52 6.39
CA ASP A 120 -11.32 16.97 6.44
C ASP A 120 -9.96 17.68 6.28
N ASN A 121 -9.86 18.56 5.29
CA ASN A 121 -8.59 19.21 4.94
C ASN A 121 -8.03 20.04 6.09
N ARG A 122 -8.89 20.70 6.87
CA ARG A 122 -8.45 21.57 7.98
C ARG A 122 -7.88 20.73 9.12
N ASN A 123 -8.59 19.67 9.54
CA ASN A 123 -8.14 18.76 10.58
C ASN A 123 -6.89 18.00 10.17
N PHE A 124 -6.83 17.52 8.92
CA PHE A 124 -5.65 16.87 8.37
C PHE A 124 -4.43 17.79 8.44
N ARG A 125 -4.51 19.02 7.92
CA ARG A 125 -3.42 19.99 7.97
C ARG A 125 -3.00 20.32 9.41
N LYS A 126 -3.97 20.51 10.31
CA LYS A 126 -3.70 20.77 11.73
C LYS A 126 -2.95 19.61 12.39
N LYS A 127 -3.28 18.36 12.02
CA LYS A 127 -2.59 17.16 12.52
C LYS A 127 -1.18 17.04 11.95
N ILE A 128 -1.02 17.21 10.63
CA ILE A 128 0.28 17.21 9.95
C ILE A 128 1.23 18.27 10.52
N GLN A 129 0.76 19.48 10.80
CA GLN A 129 1.59 20.55 11.37
C GLN A 129 2.18 20.21 12.74
N ARG A 130 1.60 19.27 13.47
CA ARG A 130 2.12 18.79 14.76
C ARG A 130 3.20 17.72 14.60
N LEU A 131 3.37 17.18 13.39
CA LEU A 131 4.36 16.16 13.09
C LEU A 131 5.67 16.84 12.68
N SER A 132 6.58 17.04 13.65
CA SER A 132 7.86 17.73 13.41
C SER A 132 8.80 17.01 12.45
N TYR A 133 8.55 15.74 12.15
CA TYR A 133 9.26 14.95 11.13
C TYR A 133 8.72 15.17 9.71
N ILE A 134 7.67 15.98 9.52
CA ILE A 134 7.24 16.45 8.20
C ILE A 134 7.73 17.89 8.05
N VAL A 135 8.85 18.06 7.36
CA VAL A 135 9.59 19.31 7.34
C VAL A 135 9.21 20.13 6.09
N PRO A 136 8.71 21.38 6.25
CA PRO A 136 8.44 22.24 5.12
C PRO A 136 9.74 22.72 4.47
N LEU A 137 9.76 22.78 3.15
CA LEU A 137 10.86 23.34 2.36
C LEU A 137 10.56 24.78 1.96
N ASN A 138 11.62 25.55 1.66
CA ASN A 138 11.52 26.83 0.95
C ASN A 138 11.35 26.63 -0.57
N GLU A 139 10.66 25.57 -0.96
CA GLU A 139 10.40 25.16 -2.33
C GLU A 139 8.89 25.05 -2.56
N ARG A 140 8.45 25.32 -3.78
CA ARG A 140 7.06 25.12 -4.21
C ARG A 140 7.03 24.23 -5.44
N GLN A 141 5.87 23.61 -5.68
CA GLN A 141 5.65 22.83 -6.90
C GLN A 141 5.92 23.66 -8.15
N ASN A 142 6.59 23.07 -9.13
CA ASN A 142 6.85 23.68 -10.42
C ASN A 142 5.91 23.08 -11.49
N GLY A 143 5.56 23.88 -12.50
CA GLY A 143 4.82 23.38 -13.68
C GLY A 143 3.36 22.98 -13.41
N VAL A 144 2.72 23.52 -12.38
CA VAL A 144 1.30 23.25 -12.06
C VAL A 144 0.39 24.39 -12.52
N ALA A 145 -0.77 24.06 -13.09
CA ALA A 145 -1.76 25.03 -13.58
C ALA A 145 -2.52 25.78 -12.46
N HIS A 146 -2.37 25.36 -11.21
CA HIS A 146 -3.00 25.95 -10.03
C HIS A 146 -1.95 26.58 -9.12
N LYS A 147 -2.40 27.22 -8.03
CA LYS A 147 -1.50 27.84 -7.04
C LYS A 147 -0.45 26.82 -6.55
N PRO A 148 0.85 27.05 -6.77
CA PRO A 148 1.91 26.15 -6.35
C PRO A 148 1.87 25.85 -4.85
N ALA A 149 1.79 24.57 -4.49
CA ALA A 149 1.85 24.15 -3.10
C ALA A 149 3.30 24.15 -2.58
N GLN A 150 3.47 24.42 -1.28
CA GLN A 150 4.76 24.25 -0.59
C GLN A 150 5.12 22.77 -0.51
N LEU A 151 6.37 22.45 -0.82
CA LEU A 151 6.90 21.09 -0.74
C LEU A 151 7.39 20.78 0.67
N HIS A 152 7.30 19.52 1.04
CA HIS A 152 7.70 18.97 2.33
C HIS A 152 8.53 17.70 2.09
N VAL A 153 9.32 17.34 3.09
CA VAL A 153 10.10 16.08 3.13
C VAL A 153 9.80 15.33 4.42
N PHE A 154 9.94 14.00 4.37
CA PHE A 154 9.90 13.15 5.55
C PHE A 154 11.32 13.04 6.13
N ASP A 155 11.49 13.48 7.37
CA ASP A 155 12.76 13.44 8.10
C ASP A 155 12.80 12.17 8.97
N ASN A 156 13.42 11.12 8.43
CA ASN A 156 13.49 9.82 9.09
C ASN A 156 14.27 9.88 10.42
N GLU A 157 15.31 10.71 10.51
CA GLU A 157 16.08 10.84 11.75
C GLU A 157 15.24 11.45 12.88
N LYS A 158 14.47 12.51 12.59
CA LYS A 158 13.53 13.08 13.56
C LYS A 158 12.43 12.09 13.95
N TYR A 159 11.91 11.33 12.98
CA TYR A 159 10.91 10.29 13.27
C TYR A 159 11.46 9.26 14.27
N GLU A 160 12.65 8.72 14.02
CA GLU A 160 13.29 7.73 14.89
C GLU A 160 13.62 8.28 16.29
N GLN A 161 14.03 9.54 16.39
CA GLN A 161 14.24 10.20 17.68
C GLN A 161 12.94 10.32 18.48
N MET A 162 11.84 10.72 17.83
CA MET A 162 10.53 10.79 18.48
C MET A 162 10.00 9.41 18.86
N LYS A 163 10.28 8.38 18.05
CA LYS A 163 9.89 6.99 18.33
C LYS A 163 10.55 6.50 19.61
N LYS A 164 11.85 6.74 19.78
CA LYS A 164 12.59 6.44 21.01
C LYS A 164 12.03 7.17 22.23
N ASN A 165 11.59 8.41 22.05
CA ASN A 165 11.04 9.24 23.13
C ASN A 165 9.56 8.95 23.43
N HIS A 166 8.92 8.01 22.74
CA HIS A 166 7.48 7.68 22.86
C HIS A 166 6.56 8.88 22.58
N THR A 167 7.00 9.83 21.74
CA THR A 167 6.25 11.05 21.38
C THR A 167 5.76 11.06 19.94
N VAL A 168 5.77 9.93 19.25
CA VAL A 168 5.27 9.83 17.87
C VAL A 168 3.76 9.96 17.87
N PHE A 169 3.26 10.88 17.05
CA PHE A 169 1.84 11.02 16.75
C PHE A 169 1.60 10.55 15.34
N ILE A 170 0.59 9.72 15.12
CA ILE A 170 0.23 9.22 13.78
C ILE A 170 -1.20 9.66 13.46
N LEU A 171 -1.47 9.78 12.16
CA LEU A 171 -2.72 10.31 11.59
C LEU A 171 -3.97 9.55 12.00
#